data_AF-A0A7C5TFD6-F1
#
_entry.id   AF-A0A7C5TFD6-F1
#
_cell.length_a   1.000
_cell.length_b   1.000
_cell.length_c   1.000
_cell.angle_alpha   90.00
_cell.angle_beta   90.00
_cell.angle_gamma   90.00
#
_symmetry.space_group_name_H-M   'P 1'
#
loop_
_entity.id
_entity.type
_entity.pdbx_description
1 polymer ?
#
loop_
_entity_poly.entity_id
_entity_poly.type
_entity_poly.pdbx_seq_one_letter_code
_entity_poly.pdbx_strand_id
1 'polypeptide(L)'
;MISEIANELSKSLNNLTIGTTYLGIIIALRDIIASVIKIIERYNLRGKRVVVIYDDIDKYVGKHDQDALMAAANAIADKIVHEYIPRRLWVKVIFAVSDNAASRELDRLGSKGGYTPYLLWNLPKRAFREVVDEVVMKTGVKDVDFDLLWNLLGGNVRELGMIITGYNWNMKAWLQDRAINRVKETFRRHAESSGFGSVEKALAWLIEKGRVAARDYGLGEFTGQPDAVEGVLGLLENNIMIDISPPGVWRLSELPSEPWIGKDYAYQIPAYYWAIRAMVEAGKANVTPEDLLKIIQH
;
A
#
# COMPACT_ATOMS: atom_id res chain seq x y z
N MET A 1 -30.51 17.65 -8.56
CA MET A 1 -29.71 16.68 -9.33
C MET A 1 -28.57 16.03 -8.53
N ILE A 2 -27.48 16.72 -8.14
CA ILE A 2 -26.37 16.05 -7.41
C ILE A 2 -26.84 15.46 -6.06
N SER A 3 -27.61 16.23 -5.28
CA SER A 3 -28.18 15.78 -4.01
C SER A 3 -29.16 14.60 -4.17
N GLU A 4 -29.90 14.55 -5.27
CA GLU A 4 -30.85 13.47 -5.57
C GLU A 4 -30.12 12.19 -5.98
N ILE A 5 -29.07 12.32 -6.81
CA ILE A 5 -28.17 11.21 -7.17
C ILE A 5 -27.50 10.64 -5.92
N ALA A 6 -26.98 11.51 -5.04
CA ALA A 6 -26.35 11.10 -3.78
C ALA A 6 -27.35 10.37 -2.85
N ASN A 7 -28.57 10.89 -2.73
CA ASN A 7 -29.62 10.24 -1.95
C ASN A 7 -30.05 8.89 -2.55
N GLU A 8 -30.09 8.76 -3.87
CA GLU A 8 -30.45 7.51 -4.54
C GLU A 8 -29.34 6.45 -4.40
N LEU A 9 -28.07 6.85 -4.52
CA LEU A 9 -26.93 5.99 -4.20
C LEU A 9 -26.95 5.58 -2.72
N SER A 10 -27.20 6.51 -1.81
CA SER A 10 -27.27 6.23 -0.37
C SER A 10 -28.42 5.26 -0.05
N LYS A 11 -29.59 5.42 -0.64
CA LYS A 11 -30.71 4.48 -0.51
C LYS A 11 -30.37 3.10 -1.06
N SER A 12 -29.71 3.06 -2.22
CA SER A 12 -29.24 1.79 -2.79
C SER A 12 -28.26 1.10 -1.84
N LEU A 13 -27.25 1.83 -1.35
CA LEU A 13 -26.25 1.34 -0.39
C LEU A 13 -26.89 0.86 0.92
N ASN A 14 -27.87 1.60 1.47
CA ASN A 14 -28.56 1.22 2.70
C ASN A 14 -29.46 -0.01 2.54
N ASN A 15 -29.92 -0.28 1.32
CA ASN A 15 -30.69 -1.47 0.98
C ASN A 15 -29.79 -2.66 0.64
N LEU A 16 -28.47 -2.46 0.50
CA LEU A 16 -27.54 -3.56 0.35
C LEU A 16 -27.52 -4.33 1.67
N THR A 17 -28.06 -5.53 1.65
CA THR A 17 -27.80 -6.49 2.71
C THR A 17 -26.38 -6.99 2.48
N ILE A 18 -25.39 -6.34 3.11
CA ILE A 18 -24.03 -6.87 3.14
C ILE A 18 -24.08 -8.12 4.00
N GLY A 19 -24.32 -9.27 3.36
CA GLY A 19 -24.17 -10.55 4.04
C GLY A 19 -22.77 -10.65 4.62
N THR A 20 -22.63 -11.30 5.77
CA THR A 20 -21.31 -11.63 6.36
C THR A 20 -20.60 -12.74 5.59
N THR A 21 -21.13 -13.14 4.44
CA THR A 21 -20.63 -14.22 3.59
C THR A 21 -20.02 -13.66 2.31
N TYR A 22 -19.02 -14.35 1.78
CA TYR A 22 -18.37 -14.09 0.50
C TYR A 22 -19.35 -13.72 -0.62
N LEU A 23 -20.40 -14.55 -0.79
CA LEU A 23 -21.41 -14.35 -1.83
C LEU A 23 -22.22 -13.06 -1.62
N GLY A 24 -22.52 -12.71 -0.36
CA GLY A 24 -23.23 -11.48 -0.02
C GLY A 24 -22.45 -10.22 -0.41
N ILE A 25 -21.13 -10.22 -0.21
CA ILE A 25 -20.26 -9.08 -0.57
C ILE A 25 -20.19 -8.90 -2.10
N ILE A 26 -20.02 -9.99 -2.87
CA ILE A 26 -19.99 -9.93 -4.33
C ILE A 26 -21.32 -9.40 -4.89
N ILE A 27 -22.44 -9.88 -4.36
CA ILE A 27 -23.78 -9.40 -4.75
C ILE A 27 -23.89 -7.90 -4.46
N ALA A 28 -23.49 -7.46 -3.27
CA ALA A 28 -23.57 -6.05 -2.89
C ALA A 28 -22.76 -5.14 -3.83
N LEU A 29 -21.52 -5.53 -4.16
CA LEU A 29 -20.66 -4.79 -5.09
C LEU A 29 -21.28 -4.71 -6.50
N ARG A 30 -21.86 -5.80 -6.98
CA ARG A 30 -22.57 -5.85 -8.26
C ARG A 30 -23.81 -4.95 -8.28
N ASP A 31 -24.54 -4.87 -7.17
CA ASP A 31 -25.77 -4.10 -7.07
C ASP A 31 -25.52 -2.58 -7.03
N ILE A 32 -24.36 -2.15 -6.53
CA ILE A 32 -23.88 -0.76 -6.66
C ILE A 32 -23.78 -0.37 -8.14
N ILE A 33 -23.11 -1.21 -8.95
CA ILE A 33 -22.94 -1.01 -10.39
C ILE A 33 -24.28 -0.95 -11.11
N ALA A 34 -25.23 -1.84 -10.77
CA ALA A 34 -26.58 -1.81 -11.33
C ALA A 34 -27.34 -0.53 -10.96
N SER A 35 -27.13 -0.01 -9.75
CA SER A 35 -27.75 1.24 -9.30
C SER A 35 -27.18 2.46 -10.03
N VAL A 36 -25.87 2.46 -10.31
CA VAL A 36 -25.23 3.48 -11.14
C VAL A 36 -25.84 3.53 -12.55
N ILE A 37 -26.16 2.38 -13.16
CA ILE A 37 -26.87 2.35 -14.47
C ILE A 37 -28.20 3.09 -14.38
N LYS A 38 -29.03 2.71 -13.40
CA LYS A 38 -30.37 3.28 -13.25
C LYS A 38 -30.32 4.79 -13.09
N ILE A 39 -29.32 5.29 -12.36
CA ILE A 39 -29.06 6.72 -12.19
C ILE A 39 -28.66 7.35 -13.53
N ILE A 40 -27.71 6.75 -14.27
CA ILE A 40 -27.29 7.27 -15.57
C ILE A 40 -28.47 7.39 -16.54
N GLU A 41 -29.37 6.39 -16.56
CA GLU A 41 -30.54 6.39 -17.41
C GLU A 41 -31.59 7.42 -16.95
N ARG A 42 -31.94 7.43 -15.66
CA ARG A 42 -32.95 8.34 -15.09
C ARG A 42 -32.60 9.80 -15.30
N TYR A 43 -31.34 10.17 -15.09
CA TYR A 43 -30.89 11.57 -15.19
C TYR A 43 -30.30 11.91 -16.58
N ASN A 44 -30.50 11.03 -17.57
CA ASN A 44 -30.04 11.21 -18.95
C ASN A 44 -28.53 11.54 -19.07
N LEU A 45 -27.70 10.87 -18.27
CA LEU A 45 -26.25 11.09 -18.20
C LEU A 45 -25.48 10.29 -19.26
N ARG A 46 -26.14 9.78 -20.32
CA ARG A 46 -25.53 8.91 -21.34
C ARG A 46 -24.34 9.53 -22.07
N GLY A 47 -24.33 10.86 -22.21
CA GLY A 47 -23.20 11.61 -22.79
C GLY A 47 -22.11 11.98 -21.79
N LYS A 48 -22.20 11.54 -20.53
CA LYS A 48 -21.24 11.84 -19.46
C LYS A 48 -20.33 10.64 -19.23
N ARG A 49 -19.16 10.95 -18.65
CA ARG A 49 -18.19 9.97 -18.19
C ARG A 49 -18.42 9.72 -16.71
N VAL A 50 -18.69 8.48 -16.34
CA VAL A 50 -18.87 8.08 -14.94
C VAL A 50 -17.67 7.25 -14.48
N VAL A 51 -17.13 7.58 -13.31
CA VAL A 51 -16.06 6.82 -12.67
C VAL A 51 -16.56 6.38 -11.30
N VAL A 52 -16.47 5.08 -11.03
CA VAL A 52 -16.80 4.48 -9.73
C VAL A 52 -15.48 4.05 -9.09
N ILE A 53 -15.22 4.54 -7.88
CA ILE A 53 -13.99 4.22 -7.13
C ILE A 53 -14.41 3.43 -5.90
N TYR A 54 -13.86 2.23 -5.76
CA TYR A 54 -13.96 1.43 -4.55
C TYR A 54 -12.64 1.56 -3.80
N ASP A 55 -12.67 2.21 -2.64
CA ASP A 55 -11.51 2.38 -1.77
C ASP A 55 -11.45 1.28 -0.72
N ASP A 56 -10.24 0.82 -0.38
CA ASP A 56 -9.97 -0.24 0.60
C ASP A 56 -10.85 -1.51 0.42
N ILE A 57 -11.17 -1.88 -0.83
CA ILE A 57 -12.12 -2.96 -1.11
C ILE A 57 -11.65 -4.32 -0.55
N ASP A 58 -10.34 -4.52 -0.48
CA ASP A 58 -9.71 -5.71 0.06
C ASP A 58 -9.98 -5.93 1.56
N LYS A 59 -10.29 -4.88 2.34
CA LYS A 59 -10.67 -5.05 3.76
C LYS A 59 -12.00 -5.77 3.94
N TYR A 60 -12.89 -5.62 2.97
CA TYR A 60 -14.22 -6.24 2.99
C TYR A 60 -14.17 -7.64 2.41
N VAL A 61 -13.32 -7.82 1.41
CA VAL A 61 -13.28 -8.99 0.54
C VAL A 61 -12.26 -10.03 1.06
N GLY A 62 -11.11 -9.58 1.55
CA GLY A 62 -9.99 -10.40 2.05
C GLY A 62 -10.19 -11.04 3.42
N LYS A 63 -11.30 -10.78 4.13
CA LYS A 63 -11.68 -11.57 5.32
C LYS A 63 -12.23 -12.95 4.96
N HIS A 64 -12.66 -13.15 3.72
CA HIS A 64 -13.53 -14.28 3.36
C HIS A 64 -12.94 -15.24 2.34
N ASP A 65 -12.04 -14.82 1.44
CA ASP A 65 -11.22 -15.70 0.59
C ASP A 65 -10.24 -14.86 -0.25
N GLN A 66 -9.16 -15.46 -0.74
CA GLN A 66 -8.23 -14.83 -1.70
C GLN A 66 -8.94 -14.53 -3.04
N ASP A 67 -9.79 -15.43 -3.53
CA ASP A 67 -10.45 -15.28 -4.84
C ASP A 67 -11.56 -14.21 -4.88
N ALA A 68 -11.86 -13.59 -3.73
CA ALA A 68 -13.00 -12.71 -3.58
C ALA A 68 -12.84 -11.38 -4.34
N LEU A 69 -11.62 -10.84 -4.41
CA LEU A 69 -11.34 -9.59 -5.14
C LEU A 69 -11.44 -9.83 -6.64
N MET A 70 -10.86 -10.94 -7.11
CA MET A 70 -10.97 -11.38 -8.49
C MET A 70 -12.42 -11.64 -8.90
N ALA A 71 -13.20 -12.32 -8.05
CA ALA A 71 -14.61 -12.60 -8.34
C ALA A 71 -15.46 -11.33 -8.39
N ALA A 72 -15.21 -10.37 -7.51
CA ALA A 72 -15.85 -9.06 -7.57
C ALA A 72 -15.48 -8.29 -8.84
N ALA A 73 -14.19 -8.24 -9.19
CA ALA A 73 -13.71 -7.59 -10.41
C ALA A 73 -14.33 -8.22 -11.67
N ASN A 74 -14.37 -9.55 -11.76
CA ASN A 74 -14.98 -10.27 -12.87
C ASN A 74 -16.49 -10.03 -12.97
N ALA A 75 -17.21 -10.11 -11.84
CA ALA A 75 -18.66 -9.86 -11.83
C ALA A 75 -19.00 -8.43 -12.30
N ILE A 76 -18.13 -7.46 -11.98
CA ILE A 76 -18.27 -6.08 -12.43
C ILE A 76 -17.90 -5.93 -13.92
N ALA A 77 -16.83 -6.58 -14.37
CA ALA A 77 -16.43 -6.62 -15.77
C ALA A 77 -17.54 -7.20 -16.67
N ASP A 78 -18.16 -8.31 -16.26
CA ASP A 78 -19.30 -8.92 -16.97
C ASP A 78 -20.47 -7.93 -17.10
N LYS A 79 -20.77 -7.17 -16.04
CA LYS A 79 -21.80 -6.12 -16.09
C LYS A 79 -21.44 -5.00 -17.05
N ILE A 80 -20.18 -4.57 -17.08
CA ILE A 80 -19.71 -3.57 -18.04
C ILE A 80 -19.94 -4.09 -19.48
N VAL A 81 -19.53 -5.31 -19.76
CA VAL A 81 -19.62 -5.90 -21.10
C VAL A 81 -21.07 -6.11 -21.54
N HIS A 82 -21.93 -6.65 -20.67
CA HIS A 82 -23.30 -7.00 -21.03
C HIS A 82 -24.30 -5.86 -20.87
N GLU A 83 -24.01 -4.86 -20.04
CA GLU A 83 -24.97 -3.78 -19.79
C GLU A 83 -24.51 -2.42 -20.31
N TYR A 84 -23.23 -2.06 -20.11
CA TYR A 84 -22.77 -0.71 -20.43
C TYR A 84 -22.46 -0.56 -21.91
N ILE A 85 -21.71 -1.50 -22.50
CA ILE A 85 -21.31 -1.45 -23.90
C ILE A 85 -22.54 -1.43 -24.84
N PRO A 86 -23.55 -2.32 -24.69
CA PRO A 86 -24.73 -2.31 -25.56
C PRO A 86 -25.56 -1.02 -25.42
N ARG A 87 -25.56 -0.42 -24.23
CA ARG A 87 -26.26 0.85 -23.94
C ARG A 87 -25.42 2.09 -24.28
N ARG A 88 -24.20 1.91 -24.80
CA ARG A 88 -23.23 2.98 -25.11
C ARG A 88 -22.94 3.89 -23.91
N LEU A 89 -22.90 3.32 -22.70
CA LEU A 89 -22.54 4.06 -21.49
C LEU A 89 -21.03 4.08 -21.32
N TRP A 90 -20.49 5.24 -20.90
CA TRP A 90 -19.09 5.34 -20.52
C TRP A 90 -18.96 5.28 -18.99
N VAL A 91 -18.55 4.12 -18.49
CA VAL A 91 -18.30 3.91 -17.06
C VAL A 91 -16.94 3.23 -16.90
N LYS A 92 -16.14 3.74 -15.97
CA LYS A 92 -14.89 3.10 -15.51
C LYS A 92 -14.99 2.79 -14.03
N VAL A 93 -14.45 1.65 -13.64
CA VAL A 93 -14.38 1.22 -12.25
C VAL A 93 -12.91 1.14 -11.85
N ILE A 94 -12.58 1.73 -10.71
CA ILE A 94 -11.24 1.71 -10.11
C ILE A 94 -11.36 1.04 -8.75
N PHE A 95 -10.52 0.02 -8.52
CA PHE A 95 -10.33 -0.57 -7.21
C PHE A 95 -9.01 -0.04 -6.65
N ALA A 96 -9.07 0.62 -5.49
CA ALA A 96 -7.91 0.86 -4.66
C ALA A 96 -7.85 -0.23 -3.59
N VAL A 97 -6.68 -0.86 -3.46
CA VAL A 97 -6.42 -2.00 -2.59
C VAL A 97 -5.13 -1.80 -1.83
N SER A 98 -4.99 -2.45 -0.68
CA SER A 98 -3.70 -2.48 0.03
C SER A 98 -2.63 -3.25 -0.74
N ASP A 99 -1.36 -2.92 -0.49
CA ASP A 99 -0.20 -3.55 -1.14
C ASP A 99 -0.13 -5.06 -0.87
N ASN A 100 -0.47 -5.48 0.35
CA ASN A 100 -0.57 -6.90 0.69
C ASN A 100 -1.67 -7.62 -0.09
N ALA A 101 -2.79 -6.96 -0.37
CA ALA A 101 -3.81 -7.55 -1.24
C ALA A 101 -3.31 -7.59 -2.69
N ALA A 102 -2.63 -6.54 -3.15
CA ALA A 102 -2.05 -6.50 -4.49
C ALA A 102 -1.01 -7.62 -4.70
N SER A 103 -0.06 -7.82 -3.79
CA SER A 103 0.99 -8.85 -3.93
C SER A 103 0.44 -10.28 -3.97
N ARG A 104 -0.69 -10.54 -3.30
CA ARG A 104 -1.33 -11.86 -3.29
C ARG A 104 -2.15 -12.14 -4.55
N GLU A 105 -2.71 -11.10 -5.14
CA GLU A 105 -3.66 -11.22 -6.24
C GLU A 105 -3.00 -11.02 -7.61
N LEU A 106 -2.03 -10.12 -7.75
CA LEU A 106 -1.47 -9.71 -9.05
C LEU A 106 -0.85 -10.86 -9.86
N ASP A 107 -0.17 -11.81 -9.21
CA ASP A 107 0.38 -13.00 -9.87
C ASP A 107 -0.71 -13.90 -10.48
N ARG A 108 -1.89 -13.94 -9.87
CA ARG A 108 -3.04 -14.75 -10.34
C ARG A 108 -3.90 -14.01 -11.35
N LEU A 109 -3.90 -12.69 -11.24
CA LEU A 109 -4.62 -11.77 -12.11
C LEU A 109 -3.96 -11.65 -13.51
N GLY A 110 -2.70 -12.06 -13.65
CA GLY A 110 -1.98 -12.12 -14.93
C GLY A 110 -2.51 -13.20 -15.89
N SER A 111 -3.69 -12.99 -16.50
CA SER A 111 -4.12 -13.55 -17.81
C SER A 111 -5.64 -13.47 -18.07
N LYS A 112 -6.47 -13.19 -17.06
CA LYS A 112 -7.95 -13.22 -17.21
C LYS A 112 -8.56 -11.82 -17.42
N GLY A 113 -8.06 -11.11 -18.44
CA GLY A 113 -8.83 -10.32 -19.41
C GLY A 113 -9.83 -9.21 -18.99
N GLY A 114 -9.78 -8.63 -17.79
CA GLY A 114 -10.80 -7.64 -17.37
C GLY A 114 -10.34 -6.34 -16.71
N TYR A 115 -9.09 -6.26 -16.24
CA TYR A 115 -8.57 -5.11 -15.50
C TYR A 115 -7.11 -4.85 -15.88
N THR A 116 -6.64 -3.64 -15.56
CA THR A 116 -5.26 -3.22 -15.76
C THR A 116 -4.72 -2.83 -14.40
N PRO A 117 -3.74 -3.58 -13.85
CA PRO A 117 -3.17 -3.23 -12.56
C PRO A 117 -2.26 -2.02 -12.70
N TYR A 118 -2.40 -1.10 -11.75
CA TYR A 118 -1.62 0.11 -11.68
C TYR A 118 -0.93 0.20 -10.32
N LEU A 119 0.38 0.46 -10.33
CA LEU A 119 1.16 0.71 -9.13
C LEU A 119 1.25 2.22 -8.90
N LEU A 120 0.81 2.67 -7.73
CA LEU A 120 1.00 4.03 -7.25
C LEU A 120 1.93 4.00 -6.04
N TRP A 121 3.04 4.71 -6.15
CA TRP A 121 4.00 4.94 -5.08
C TRP A 121 3.73 6.28 -4.40
N ASN A 122 4.49 6.53 -3.33
CA ASN A 122 4.57 7.81 -2.65
C ASN A 122 4.95 8.97 -3.61
N LEU A 123 4.76 10.21 -3.16
CA LEU A 123 5.07 11.39 -3.99
C LEU A 123 6.55 11.44 -4.39
N PRO A 124 6.88 11.83 -5.64
CA PRO A 124 8.24 12.14 -6.03
C PRO A 124 8.85 13.23 -5.15
N LYS A 125 10.18 13.21 -4.94
CA LYS A 125 10.90 14.12 -4.02
C LYS A 125 10.53 15.60 -4.19
N ARG A 126 10.41 16.05 -5.44
CA ARG A 126 10.01 17.43 -5.75
C ARG A 126 8.59 17.77 -5.27
N ALA A 127 7.61 16.94 -5.63
CA ALA A 127 6.22 17.14 -5.21
C ALA A 127 6.08 17.04 -3.69
N PHE A 128 6.85 16.15 -3.05
CA PHE A 128 6.88 16.07 -1.59
C PHE A 128 7.47 17.32 -0.93
N ARG A 129 8.50 17.93 -1.53
CA ARG A 129 9.05 19.22 -1.07
C ARG A 129 7.99 20.32 -1.09
N GLU A 130 7.23 20.42 -2.18
CA GLU A 130 6.15 21.41 -2.30
C GLU A 130 5.11 21.25 -1.18
N VAL A 131 4.75 20.01 -0.82
CA VAL A 131 3.85 19.73 0.32
C VAL A 131 4.48 20.13 1.66
N VAL A 132 5.75 19.81 1.89
CA VAL A 132 6.44 20.17 3.14
C VAL A 132 6.55 21.69 3.28
N ASP A 133 6.91 22.41 2.21
CA ASP A 133 7.02 23.86 2.20
C ASP A 133 5.66 24.53 2.50
N GLU A 134 4.56 24.00 1.94
CA GLU A 134 3.20 24.46 2.24
C GLU A 134 2.84 24.24 3.73
N VAL A 135 3.18 23.08 4.29
CA VAL A 135 2.97 22.79 5.72
C VAL A 135 3.77 23.75 6.59
N VAL A 136 5.05 23.99 6.27
CA VAL A 136 5.91 24.92 7.01
C VAL A 136 5.31 26.33 7.00
N MET A 137 4.89 26.81 5.82
CA MET A 137 4.24 28.11 5.69
C MET A 137 2.95 28.23 6.52
N LYS A 138 2.11 27.19 6.52
CA LYS A 138 0.81 27.21 7.21
C LYS A 138 0.90 27.02 8.72
N THR A 139 1.88 26.27 9.19
CA THR A 139 2.03 25.92 10.62
C THR A 139 3.01 26.82 11.35
N GLY A 140 3.91 27.50 10.63
CA GLY A 140 4.96 28.33 11.21
C GLY A 140 6.05 27.55 11.94
N VAL A 141 6.11 26.22 11.76
CA VAL A 141 7.19 25.38 12.30
C VAL A 141 8.53 25.83 11.70
N LYS A 142 9.59 25.79 12.51
CA LYS A 142 10.94 26.19 12.12
C LYS A 142 11.85 24.96 12.07
N ASP A 143 12.97 25.12 11.36
CA ASP A 143 14.08 24.15 11.37
C ASP A 143 13.69 22.74 10.90
N VAL A 144 12.79 22.67 9.92
CA VAL A 144 12.41 21.40 9.29
C VAL A 144 13.51 20.95 8.32
N ASP A 145 14.17 19.84 8.66
CA ASP A 145 15.13 19.17 7.79
C ASP A 145 14.40 18.34 6.73
N PHE A 146 14.28 18.91 5.52
CA PHE A 146 13.62 18.23 4.40
C PHE A 146 14.36 16.96 3.98
N ASP A 147 15.68 16.95 3.97
CA ASP A 147 16.43 15.79 3.48
C ASP A 147 16.29 14.63 4.48
N LEU A 148 16.23 14.90 5.77
CA LEU A 148 15.86 13.90 6.77
C LEU A 148 14.43 13.40 6.57
N LEU A 149 13.45 14.29 6.35
CA LEU A 149 12.07 13.87 6.08
C LEU A 149 11.97 13.00 4.82
N TRP A 150 12.68 13.35 3.76
CA TRP A 150 12.75 12.54 2.55
C TRP A 150 13.34 11.16 2.84
N ASN A 151 14.47 11.11 3.55
CA ASN A 151 15.13 9.87 3.95
C ASN A 151 14.33 9.03 4.95
N LEU A 152 13.25 9.54 5.55
CA LEU A 152 12.40 8.79 6.47
C LEU A 152 11.04 8.42 5.88
N LEU A 153 10.49 9.28 5.03
CA LEU A 153 9.10 9.19 4.56
C LEU A 153 9.02 8.84 3.08
N GLY A 154 10.04 9.16 2.29
CA GLY A 154 10.10 8.81 0.87
C GLY A 154 8.91 9.31 0.06
N GLY A 155 8.36 10.47 0.45
CA GLY A 155 7.17 11.06 -0.19
C GLY A 155 5.82 10.70 0.44
N ASN A 156 5.81 9.94 1.54
CA ASN A 156 4.58 9.48 2.16
C ASN A 156 3.88 10.61 2.94
N VAL A 157 2.83 11.18 2.35
CA VAL A 157 2.07 12.30 2.94
C VAL A 157 1.28 11.88 4.19
N ARG A 158 0.85 10.62 4.28
CA ARG A 158 0.14 10.11 5.47
C ARG A 158 1.05 10.14 6.69
N GLU A 159 2.28 9.66 6.56
CA GLU A 159 3.23 9.66 7.67
C GLU A 159 3.71 11.07 8.03
N LEU A 160 3.84 11.98 7.06
CA LEU A 160 4.04 13.42 7.36
C LEU A 160 2.88 13.96 8.22
N GLY A 161 1.63 13.66 7.86
CA GLY A 161 0.45 14.03 8.63
C GLY A 161 0.45 13.45 10.05
N MET A 162 0.93 12.22 10.23
CA MET A 162 1.09 11.59 11.54
C MET A 162 2.16 12.32 12.38
N ILE A 163 3.32 12.66 11.81
CA ILE A 163 4.35 13.43 12.52
C ILE A 163 3.78 14.76 13.03
N ILE A 164 3.01 15.45 12.21
CA ILE A 164 2.43 16.76 12.55
C ILE A 164 1.37 16.61 13.65
N THR A 165 0.39 15.74 13.45
CA THR A 165 -0.83 15.71 14.28
C THR A 165 -0.74 14.73 15.45
N GLY A 166 -0.02 13.62 15.28
CA GLY A 166 0.11 12.56 16.28
C GLY A 166 1.36 12.67 17.16
N TYR A 167 2.45 13.23 16.63
CA TYR A 167 3.73 13.31 17.34
C TYR A 167 4.22 14.75 17.58
N ASN A 168 3.51 15.76 17.08
CA ASN A 168 3.88 17.17 17.20
C ASN A 168 5.36 17.42 16.82
N TRP A 169 5.76 16.91 15.64
CA TRP A 169 7.13 16.99 15.11
C TRP A 169 8.19 16.22 15.93
N ASN A 170 7.81 15.40 16.91
CA ASN A 170 8.74 14.54 17.62
C ASN A 170 9.15 13.33 16.77
N MET A 171 10.17 13.52 15.94
CA MET A 171 10.70 12.51 15.03
C MET A 171 11.20 11.26 15.75
N LYS A 172 11.79 11.38 16.95
CA LYS A 172 12.29 10.23 17.71
C LYS A 172 11.15 9.35 18.21
N ALA A 173 10.10 9.96 18.74
CA ALA A 173 8.90 9.23 19.15
C ALA A 173 8.22 8.56 17.95
N TRP A 174 8.11 9.27 16.83
CA TRP A 174 7.56 8.70 15.59
C TRP A 174 8.42 7.52 15.09
N LEU A 175 9.76 7.66 15.04
CA LEU A 175 10.66 6.57 14.63
C LEU A 175 10.54 5.34 15.52
N GLN A 176 10.50 5.54 16.84
CA GLN A 176 10.38 4.44 17.80
C GLN A 176 9.10 3.65 17.57
N ASP A 177 7.97 4.34 17.45
CA ASP A 177 6.66 3.72 17.35
C ASP A 177 6.34 3.19 15.94
N ARG A 178 6.54 4.05 14.93
CA ARG A 178 6.09 3.80 13.57
C ARG A 178 7.07 2.99 12.74
N ALA A 179 8.38 3.06 13.02
CA ALA A 179 9.39 2.29 12.28
C ALA A 179 9.90 1.10 13.10
N ILE A 180 10.57 1.36 14.22
CA ILE A 180 11.28 0.33 15.00
C ILE A 180 10.30 -0.69 15.58
N ASN A 181 9.30 -0.24 16.34
CA ASN A 181 8.32 -1.13 16.96
C ASN A 181 7.50 -1.88 15.91
N ARG A 182 7.18 -1.21 14.79
CA ARG A 182 6.41 -1.82 13.69
C ARG A 182 7.17 -2.97 13.00
N VAL A 183 8.46 -2.79 12.71
CA VAL A 183 9.32 -3.86 12.16
C VAL A 183 9.48 -4.99 13.17
N LYS A 184 9.77 -4.67 14.44
CA LYS A 184 9.90 -5.68 15.51
C LYS A 184 8.62 -6.50 15.69
N GLU A 185 7.46 -5.84 15.68
CA GLU A 185 6.17 -6.49 15.79
C GLU A 185 5.89 -7.41 14.61
N THR A 186 6.31 -7.02 13.40
CA THR A 186 6.22 -7.84 12.19
C THR A 186 7.05 -9.13 12.34
N PHE A 187 8.30 -9.01 12.78
CA PHE A 187 9.15 -10.16 13.07
C PHE A 187 8.60 -11.01 14.22
N ARG A 188 8.04 -10.40 15.27
CA ARG A 188 7.44 -11.13 16.40
C ARG A 188 6.29 -12.00 15.94
N ARG A 189 5.33 -11.43 15.20
CA ARG A 189 4.17 -12.18 14.68
C ARG A 189 4.61 -13.34 13.79
N HIS A 190 5.57 -13.09 12.91
CA HIS A 190 6.10 -14.14 12.05
C HIS A 190 6.85 -15.21 12.84
N ALA A 191 7.63 -14.83 13.85
CA ALA A 191 8.35 -15.77 14.70
C ALA A 191 7.42 -16.69 15.49
N GLU A 192 6.28 -16.16 15.94
CA GLU A 192 5.21 -16.90 16.61
C GLU A 192 4.50 -17.87 15.66
N SER A 193 4.22 -17.45 14.42
CA SER A 193 3.52 -18.30 13.44
C SER A 193 4.40 -19.36 12.78
N SER A 194 5.70 -19.07 12.60
CA SER A 194 6.62 -19.88 11.79
C SER A 194 7.61 -20.69 12.64
N GLY A 195 7.50 -20.67 13.97
CA GLY A 195 8.31 -21.50 14.88
C GLY A 195 9.75 -21.03 15.09
N PHE A 196 10.11 -19.78 14.73
CA PHE A 196 11.44 -19.23 15.03
C PHE A 196 11.67 -19.09 16.54
N GLY A 197 10.60 -18.90 17.33
CA GLY A 197 10.64 -18.83 18.78
C GLY A 197 11.10 -17.49 19.37
N SER A 198 11.80 -16.64 18.61
CA SER A 198 12.07 -15.25 19.02
C SER A 198 12.37 -14.32 17.83
N VAL A 199 12.28 -13.02 18.07
CA VAL A 199 12.62 -11.97 17.08
C VAL A 199 14.10 -12.04 16.70
N GLU A 200 14.99 -12.33 17.65
CA GLU A 200 16.44 -12.42 17.45
C GLU A 200 16.79 -13.56 16.50
N LYS A 201 16.13 -14.72 16.64
CA LYS A 201 16.32 -15.84 15.72
C LYS A 201 15.81 -15.54 14.31
N ALA A 202 14.68 -14.86 14.20
CA ALA A 202 14.16 -14.38 12.91
C ALA A 202 15.14 -13.39 12.25
N LEU A 203 15.68 -12.44 13.01
CA LEU A 203 16.70 -11.50 12.52
C LEU A 203 17.99 -12.20 12.11
N ALA A 204 18.50 -13.14 12.92
CA ALA A 204 19.71 -13.89 12.58
C ALA A 204 19.54 -14.69 11.27
N TRP A 205 18.37 -15.31 11.09
CA TRP A 205 18.02 -15.97 9.84
C TRP A 205 17.96 -14.99 8.67
N LEU A 206 17.38 -13.80 8.85
CA LEU A 206 17.34 -12.76 7.82
C LEU A 206 18.75 -12.32 7.42
N ILE A 207 19.65 -12.13 8.39
CA ILE A 207 21.04 -11.74 8.13
C ILE A 207 21.76 -12.80 7.29
N GLU A 208 21.60 -14.08 7.62
CA GLU A 208 22.24 -15.16 6.87
C GLU A 208 21.66 -15.27 5.45
N LYS A 209 20.33 -15.33 5.32
CA LYS A 209 19.63 -15.37 4.04
C LYS A 209 20.00 -14.16 3.17
N GLY A 210 19.99 -12.97 3.77
CA GLY A 210 20.30 -11.71 3.10
C GLY A 210 21.75 -11.62 2.61
N ARG A 211 22.72 -12.16 3.36
CA ARG A 211 24.13 -12.24 2.92
C ARG A 211 24.30 -13.13 1.69
N VAL A 212 23.63 -14.28 1.69
CA VAL A 212 23.62 -15.19 0.52
C VAL A 212 23.01 -14.48 -0.68
N ALA A 213 21.82 -13.90 -0.53
CA ALA A 213 21.13 -13.19 -1.60
C ALA A 213 21.95 -11.99 -2.13
N ALA A 214 22.51 -11.17 -1.25
CA ALA A 214 23.32 -10.01 -1.64
C ALA A 214 24.56 -10.42 -2.44
N ARG A 215 25.22 -11.53 -2.08
CA ARG A 215 26.32 -12.09 -2.87
C ARG A 215 25.83 -12.58 -4.23
N ASP A 216 24.77 -13.38 -4.25
CA ASP A 216 24.29 -14.06 -5.45
C ASP A 216 23.70 -13.06 -6.47
N TYR A 217 23.13 -11.95 -6.00
CA TYR A 217 22.59 -10.87 -6.83
C TYR A 217 23.59 -9.72 -7.09
N GLY A 218 24.79 -9.77 -6.49
CA GLY A 218 25.81 -8.72 -6.68
C GLY A 218 25.46 -7.38 -6.04
N LEU A 219 24.75 -7.38 -4.90
CA LEU A 219 24.28 -6.20 -4.17
C LEU A 219 25.31 -5.65 -3.15
N GLY A 220 26.50 -6.26 -3.07
CA GLY A 220 27.54 -5.89 -2.12
C GLY A 220 27.35 -6.49 -0.73
N GLU A 221 27.80 -5.78 0.31
CA GLU A 221 27.60 -6.20 1.71
C GLU A 221 26.12 -6.08 2.10
N PHE A 222 25.56 -7.13 2.69
CA PHE A 222 24.16 -7.12 3.11
C PHE A 222 23.92 -6.16 4.27
N THR A 223 23.08 -5.15 4.02
CA THR A 223 22.65 -4.13 4.98
C THR A 223 21.13 -4.01 5.06
N GLY A 224 20.39 -4.95 4.47
CA GLY A 224 18.93 -4.89 4.37
C GLY A 224 18.43 -4.36 3.03
N GLN A 225 19.19 -4.53 1.94
CA GLN A 225 18.74 -4.17 0.59
C GLN A 225 17.40 -4.84 0.25
N PRO A 226 16.44 -4.14 -0.39
CA PRO A 226 15.09 -4.66 -0.63
C PRO A 226 15.06 -6.02 -1.34
N ASP A 227 15.81 -6.17 -2.42
CA ASP A 227 15.83 -7.42 -3.22
C ASP A 227 16.59 -8.57 -2.55
N ALA A 228 17.36 -8.32 -1.48
CA ALA A 228 17.94 -9.38 -0.66
C ALA A 228 16.99 -9.81 0.47
N VAL A 229 16.14 -8.89 0.93
CA VAL A 229 15.12 -9.16 1.95
C VAL A 229 13.91 -9.86 1.32
N GLU A 230 13.43 -9.41 0.15
CA GLU A 230 12.32 -10.02 -0.61
C GLU A 230 11.03 -10.15 0.19
N GLY A 231 10.77 -9.25 1.13
CA GLY A 231 9.48 -9.25 1.82
C GLY A 231 9.25 -10.39 2.81
N VAL A 232 10.27 -11.22 3.09
CA VAL A 232 10.21 -12.34 4.04
C VAL A 232 9.86 -11.90 5.46
N LEU A 233 9.62 -12.84 6.36
CA LEU A 233 9.29 -12.57 7.77
C LEU A 233 8.03 -11.71 7.95
N GLY A 234 7.06 -11.80 7.03
CA GLY A 234 5.82 -11.05 7.13
C GLY A 234 5.91 -9.60 6.65
N LEU A 235 7.02 -9.18 6.04
CA LEU A 235 7.26 -7.78 5.68
C LEU A 235 6.33 -7.29 4.57
N LEU A 236 5.98 -8.15 3.60
CA LEU A 236 4.93 -7.83 2.62
C LEU A 236 3.55 -7.81 3.27
N GLU A 237 3.24 -8.82 4.09
CA GLU A 237 1.91 -9.01 4.65
C GLU A 237 1.51 -7.93 5.67
N ASN A 238 2.50 -7.33 6.32
CA ASN A 238 2.29 -6.28 7.32
C ASN A 238 2.54 -4.88 6.77
N ASN A 239 2.62 -4.73 5.44
CA ASN A 239 2.81 -3.45 4.75
C ASN A 239 4.09 -2.73 5.21
N ILE A 240 5.19 -3.48 5.32
CA ILE A 240 6.54 -2.94 5.53
C ILE A 240 7.25 -2.79 4.20
N MET A 241 7.08 -3.78 3.33
CA MET A 241 7.58 -3.81 1.96
C MET A 241 6.42 -3.92 0.97
N ILE A 242 6.73 -3.65 -0.29
CA ILE A 242 5.85 -3.76 -1.44
C ILE A 242 6.58 -4.47 -2.58
N ASP A 243 5.84 -5.18 -3.43
CA ASP A 243 6.32 -5.62 -4.73
C ASP A 243 6.06 -4.49 -5.76
N ILE A 244 7.13 -4.02 -6.38
CA ILE A 244 7.12 -2.87 -7.31
C ILE A 244 7.33 -3.28 -8.78
N SER A 245 7.50 -4.58 -9.03
CA SER A 245 7.61 -5.14 -10.37
C SER A 245 6.71 -6.37 -10.61
N PRO A 246 5.45 -6.40 -10.12
CA PRO A 246 4.56 -7.51 -10.41
C PRO A 246 4.26 -7.61 -11.92
N PRO A 247 4.05 -8.81 -12.47
CA PRO A 247 3.79 -8.99 -13.89
C PRO A 247 2.60 -8.17 -14.40
N GLY A 248 2.81 -7.44 -15.51
CA GLY A 248 1.74 -6.71 -16.21
C GLY A 248 1.26 -5.42 -15.53
N VAL A 249 1.96 -4.94 -14.50
CA VAL A 249 1.63 -3.68 -13.81
C VAL A 249 2.11 -2.45 -14.57
N TRP A 250 1.29 -1.40 -14.57
CA TRP A 250 1.65 -0.08 -15.09
C TRP A 250 1.96 0.87 -13.94
N ARG A 251 3.11 1.53 -13.98
CA ARG A 251 3.49 2.51 -12.94
C ARG A 251 2.79 3.85 -13.21
N LEU A 252 2.02 4.34 -12.23
CA LEU A 252 1.36 5.65 -12.27
C LEU A 252 2.24 6.76 -11.71
N SER A 253 3.27 6.42 -10.94
CA SER A 253 4.21 7.35 -10.33
C SER A 253 5.64 6.92 -10.60
N GLU A 254 6.54 7.89 -10.54
CA GLU A 254 7.98 7.66 -10.58
C GLU A 254 8.46 7.02 -9.27
N LEU A 255 9.27 5.97 -9.37
CA LEU A 255 9.99 5.39 -8.24
C LEU A 255 11.35 6.09 -8.13
N PRO A 256 11.73 6.58 -6.94
CA PRO A 256 13.02 7.24 -6.77
C PRO A 256 14.18 6.22 -6.82
N SER A 257 15.36 6.66 -7.23
CA SER A 257 16.59 5.87 -7.17
C SER A 257 17.27 6.06 -5.81
N GLU A 258 16.82 5.29 -4.82
CA GLU A 258 17.23 5.41 -3.42
C GLU A 258 17.50 4.01 -2.83
N PRO A 259 18.33 3.87 -1.78
CA PRO A 259 18.75 2.54 -1.28
C PRO A 259 17.62 1.67 -0.71
N TRP A 260 16.48 2.28 -0.37
CA TRP A 260 15.27 1.58 0.09
C TRP A 260 14.35 1.14 -1.06
N ILE A 261 14.74 1.34 -2.33
CA ILE A 261 14.05 0.89 -3.53
C ILE A 261 14.96 -0.08 -4.30
N GLY A 262 14.51 -1.32 -4.46
CA GLY A 262 15.17 -2.34 -5.27
C GLY A 262 14.63 -2.39 -6.70
N LYS A 263 14.93 -3.48 -7.38
CA LYS A 263 14.40 -3.81 -8.70
C LYS A 263 12.99 -4.37 -8.59
N ASP A 264 12.78 -5.31 -7.67
CA ASP A 264 11.54 -6.06 -7.55
C ASP A 264 10.79 -5.67 -6.27
N TYR A 265 11.51 -5.27 -5.22
CA TYR A 265 10.91 -4.87 -3.95
C TYR A 265 11.30 -3.46 -3.50
N ALA A 266 10.45 -2.84 -2.67
CA ALA A 266 10.74 -1.58 -2.00
C ALA A 266 10.19 -1.56 -0.58
N TYR A 267 10.78 -0.75 0.29
CA TYR A 267 10.18 -0.43 1.59
C TYR A 267 9.12 0.65 1.44
N GLN A 268 7.91 0.41 1.97
CA GLN A 268 6.77 1.34 1.84
C GLN A 268 7.08 2.75 2.32
N ILE A 269 7.90 2.86 3.37
CA ILE A 269 8.58 4.09 3.77
C ILE A 269 10.06 3.80 4.07
N PRO A 270 10.96 4.75 3.78
CA PRO A 270 12.39 4.60 4.05
C PRO A 270 12.74 4.29 5.51
N ALA A 271 11.96 4.80 6.48
CA ALA A 271 12.22 4.54 7.89
C ALA A 271 12.25 3.03 8.24
N TYR A 272 11.51 2.20 7.51
CA TYR A 272 11.58 0.74 7.67
C TYR A 272 12.91 0.15 7.20
N TYR A 273 13.43 0.64 6.07
CA TYR A 273 14.77 0.27 5.60
C TYR A 273 15.81 0.61 6.64
N TRP A 274 15.81 1.85 7.16
CA TRP A 274 16.78 2.28 8.17
C TRP A 274 16.66 1.49 9.48
N ALA A 275 15.43 1.14 9.89
CA ALA A 275 15.22 0.29 11.06
C ALA A 275 15.84 -1.11 10.87
N ILE A 276 15.59 -1.75 9.72
CA ILE A 276 16.17 -3.07 9.42
C ILE A 276 17.68 -2.97 9.29
N ARG A 277 18.20 -1.96 8.59
CA ARG A 277 19.64 -1.74 8.45
C ARG A 277 20.33 -1.59 9.79
N ALA A 278 19.77 -0.77 10.69
CA ALA A 278 20.29 -0.64 12.05
C ALA A 278 20.29 -1.98 12.80
N MET A 279 19.23 -2.78 12.67
CA MET A 279 19.16 -4.10 13.31
C MET A 279 20.19 -5.08 12.73
N VAL A 280 20.41 -5.04 11.42
CA VAL A 280 21.39 -5.88 10.70
C VAL A 280 22.81 -5.50 11.09
N GLU A 281 23.17 -4.21 11.02
CA GLU A 281 24.51 -3.72 11.37
C GLU A 281 24.83 -3.95 12.86
N ALA A 282 23.85 -3.78 13.74
CA ALA A 282 24.04 -4.03 15.18
C ALA A 282 23.91 -5.52 15.58
N GLY A 283 23.43 -6.38 14.68
CA GLY A 283 23.13 -7.79 14.96
C GLY A 283 22.08 -8.01 16.06
N LYS A 284 21.21 -7.04 16.32
CA LYS A 284 20.20 -7.09 17.40
C LYS A 284 18.93 -6.34 17.03
N ALA A 285 17.78 -6.86 17.48
CA ALA A 285 16.48 -6.25 17.19
C ALA A 285 16.20 -4.97 18.02
N ASN A 286 16.84 -4.82 19.18
CA ASN A 286 16.67 -3.66 20.06
C ASN A 286 17.63 -2.52 19.65
N VAL A 287 17.22 -1.76 18.65
CA VAL A 287 17.85 -0.50 18.22
C VAL A 287 17.03 0.70 18.68
N THR A 288 17.66 1.88 18.66
CA THR A 288 17.06 3.16 19.09
C THR A 288 16.91 4.13 17.92
N PRO A 289 16.04 5.15 18.01
CA PRO A 289 15.95 6.20 17.01
C PRO A 289 17.30 6.87 16.72
N GLU A 290 18.15 7.02 17.74
CA GLU A 290 19.51 7.55 17.60
C GLU A 290 20.41 6.67 16.72
N ASP A 291 20.27 5.35 16.80
CA ASP A 291 21.04 4.42 15.95
C ASP A 291 20.66 4.62 14.47
N LEU A 292 19.36 4.75 14.18
CA LEU A 292 18.86 5.01 12.82
C LEU A 292 19.35 6.37 12.29
N LEU A 293 19.22 7.43 13.09
CA LEU A 293 19.61 8.77 12.69
C LEU A 293 21.11 8.89 12.39
N LYS A 294 21.97 8.18 13.15
CA LYS A 294 23.41 8.11 12.86
C LYS A 294 23.68 7.48 11.49
N ILE A 295 23.00 6.39 11.17
CA ILE A 295 23.18 5.68 9.90
C ILE A 295 22.75 6.55 8.72
N ILE A 296 21.66 7.31 8.84
CA ILE A 296 21.16 8.19 7.76
C ILE A 296 22.13 9.35 7.46
N GLN A 297 22.87 9.82 8.48
CA GLN A 297 23.79 10.95 8.36
C GLN A 297 25.18 10.55 7.82
N HIS A 298 25.44 9.27 7.64
CA HIS A 298 26.69 8.70 7.13
C HIS A 298 26.53 8.17 5.70
#